data_AF-A0A6M4X277-F1
#
_entry.id   AF-A0A6M4X277-F1
#
_cell.length_a   1.000
_cell.length_b   1.000
_cell.length_c   1.000
_cell.angle_alpha   90.00
_cell.angle_beta   90.00
_cell.angle_gamma   90.00
#
_symmetry.space_group_name_H-M   'P 1'
#
loop_
_entity.id
_entity.type
_entity.pdbx_description
1 polymer ?
#
loop_
_entity_poly.entity_id
_entity_poly.type
_entity_poly.pdbx_seq_one_letter_code
_entity_poly.pdbx_strand_id
1 'polypeptide(L)' 'MHHFPVGAIGGRWGFADPAHFSRLFKTVYGMSPREARGARR' A
#
# COMPACT_ATOMS: atom_id res chain seq x y z
N MET A 1 8.87 -15.32 5.93
CA MET A 1 8.39 -14.32 4.94
C MET A 1 7.27 -13.50 5.59
N HIS A 2 7.57 -12.35 6.18
CA HIS A 2 6.54 -11.50 6.79
C HIS A 2 5.89 -10.67 5.67
N HIS A 3 4.79 -11.18 5.12
CA HIS A 3 3.95 -10.41 4.20
C HIS A 3 3.18 -9.38 5.02
N PHE A 4 3.69 -8.15 5.12
CA PHE A 4 2.97 -7.06 5.74
C PHE A 4 1.83 -6.62 4.81
N PRO A 5 0.56 -6.87 5.16
CA PRO A 5 -0.54 -6.47 4.31
C PRO A 5 -0.59 -4.95 4.21
N VAL A 6 -0.98 -4.45 3.03
CA VAL A 6 -1.13 -3.01 2.77
C VAL A 6 -2.04 -2.35 3.81
N GLY A 7 -3.06 -3.08 4.29
CA GLY A 7 -3.95 -2.61 5.34
C GLY A 7 -3.28 -2.33 6.68
N ALA A 8 -2.24 -3.08 7.06
CA ALA A 8 -1.48 -2.81 8.28
C ALA A 8 -0.63 -1.53 8.14
N ILE A 9 -0.12 -1.26 6.94
CA ILE A 9 0.60 -0.02 6.62
C ILE A 9 -0.39 1.16 6.62
N GLY A 10 -1.52 1.02 5.93
CA GLY A 10 -2.57 2.04 5.90
C GLY A 10 -3.10 2.36 7.30
N GLY A 11 -3.42 1.33 8.10
CA GLY A 11 -3.91 1.49 9.46
C GLY A 11 -2.95 2.23 10.38
N ARG A 12 -1.63 1.99 10.25
CA ARG A 12 -0.61 2.74 11.02
C ARG A 12 -0.59 4.23 10.70
N TRP A 13 -1.03 4.61 9.50
CA TRP A 13 -1.08 6.00 9.04
C TRP A 13 -2.49 6.62 9.18
N GLY A 14 -3.43 5.90 9.80
CA GLY A 14 -4.80 6.39 10.03
C GLY A 14 -5.80 6.08 8.90
N PHE A 15 -5.42 5.26 7.91
CA PHE A 15 -6.37 4.81 6.88
C PHE A 15 -7.17 3.62 7.39
N ALA A 16 -8.48 3.81 7.54
CA ALA A 16 -9.42 2.75 7.94
C ALA A 16 -9.58 1.66 6.86
N ASP A 17 -9.45 2.03 5.58
CA ASP A 17 -9.64 1.12 4.45
C ASP A 17 -8.36 0.93 3.61
N PRO A 18 -7.86 -0.31 3.46
CA PRO A 18 -6.70 -0.63 2.63
C PRO A 18 -6.89 -0.30 1.14
N ALA A 19 -8.13 -0.36 0.62
CA ALA A 19 -8.40 -0.04 -0.78
C ALA A 19 -8.31 1.47 -1.04
N HIS A 20 -8.83 2.29 -0.11
CA HIS A 20 -8.67 3.74 -0.13
C HIS A 20 -7.20 4.16 -0.12
N PHE A 21 -6.40 3.57 0.78
CA PHE A 21 -4.95 3.79 0.81
C PHE A 21 -4.28 3.40 -0.51
N SER A 22 -4.62 2.24 -1.07
CA SER A 22 -4.03 1.76 -2.33
C SER A 22 -4.36 2.68 -3.51
N ARG A 23 -5.58 3.24 -3.53
CA ARG A 23 -6.05 4.15 -4.57
C ARG A 23 -5.35 5.49 -4.49
N LEU A 24 -5.23 6.08 -3.29
CA LEU A 24 -4.45 7.29 -3.05
C LEU A 24 -2.97 7.11 -3.36
N PHE A 25 -2.37 6.01 -2.91
CA PHE A 25 -0.97 5.70 -3.19
C PHE A 25 -0.72 5.63 -4.70
N LYS A 26 -1.61 4.97 -5.45
CA LYS A 26 -1.50 4.94 -6.92
C LYS A 26 -1.68 6.32 -7.55
N THR A 27 -2.59 7.16 -7.04
CA THR A 27 -2.77 8.53 -7.54
C THR A 27 -1.52 9.40 -7.31
N VAL A 28 -0.86 9.26 -6.16
CA VAL A 28 0.32 10.07 -5.80
C VAL A 28 1.60 9.56 -6.46
N TYR A 29 1.82 8.24 -6.45
CA TYR A 29 3.07 7.61 -6.90
C TYR A 29 2.99 6.98 -8.29
N GLY A 30 1.82 6.99 -8.94
CA GLY A 30 1.61 6.39 -10.26
C GLY A 30 1.56 4.85 -10.30
N MET A 31 1.90 4.17 -9.20
CA MET A 31 1.97 2.71 -9.09
C MET A 31 1.30 2.21 -7.82
N SER A 32 0.79 0.97 -7.80
CA SER A 32 0.19 0.41 -6.58
C SER A 32 1.25 0.04 -5.53
N PRO A 33 0.89 0.00 -4.23
CA PRO A 33 1.81 -0.47 -3.18
C PRO A 33 2.34 -1.90 -3.42
N ARG A 34 1.58 -2.73 -4.13
CA ARG A 34 1.98 -4.10 -4.48
C ARG A 34 3.07 -4.09 -5.56
N GLU A 35 2.94 -3.25 -6.58
CA GLU A 35 3.97 -3.06 -7.62
C GLU A 35 5.26 -2.50 -7.01
N ALA A 36 5.17 -1.49 -6.13
CA ALA A 36 6.33 -0.93 -5.43
C ALA A 36 7.08 -1.96 -4.56
N ARG A 37 6.38 -2.97 -3.99
CA ARG A 37 7.01 -4.08 -3.25
C ARG A 37 7.55 -5.17 -4.18
N GLY A 38 6.91 -5.39 -5.33
CA GLY A 38 7.35 -6.36 -6.34
C GLY A 38 8.57 -5.89 -7.14
N ALA A 39 8.74 -4.58 -7.30
CA ALA A 39 9.89 -3.95 -7.97
C ALA A 39 11.19 -4.03 -7.16
N ARG A 40 11.15 -4.54 -5.91
CA ARG A 40 12.30 -4.74 -5.04
C ARG A 40 12.85 -6.17 -5.13
N ARG A 41 13.06 -6.63 -6.37
CA ARG A 41 13.76 -7.88 -6.70
C ARG A 41 15.00 -7.60 -7.51
#